data_AF-A0A927DI52-F1
#
_entry.id   AF-A0A927DI52-F1
#
_cell.length_a   1.000
_cell.length_b   1.000
_cell.length_c   1.000
_cell.angle_alpha   90.00
_cell.angle_beta   90.00
_cell.angle_gamma   90.00
#
_symmetry.space_group_name_H-M   'P 1'
#
loop_
_entity.id
_entity.type
_entity.pdbx_description
1 polymer ?
#
loop_
_entity_poly.entity_id
_entity_poly.type
_entity_poly.pdbx_seq_one_letter_code
_entity_poly.pdbx_strand_id
1 'polypeptide(L)'
;MSNAINEIDNTDLVFIFGYNPADSHPIVANHVIRAKQNGAKIIVCDPRKIETARIADMHIALKNGSNIALLNAMGHVIIEENLYDRGVCRDPYRRL
;
A
#
# COMPACT_ATOMS: atom_id res chain seq x y z
N MET A 1 -9.74 10.46 -2.29
CA MET A 1 -9.73 9.00 -2.51
C MET A 1 -10.22 8.75 -3.93
N SER A 2 -9.53 7.94 -4.72
CA SER A 2 -9.94 7.54 -6.08
C SER A 2 -10.96 6.40 -6.08
N ASN A 3 -10.99 5.60 -5.01
CA ASN A 3 -11.85 4.43 -4.81
C ASN A 3 -12.61 4.56 -3.49
N ALA A 4 -13.73 3.85 -3.36
CA ALA A 4 -14.53 3.84 -2.15
C ALA A 4 -13.88 2.99 -1.04
N ILE A 5 -14.19 3.29 0.22
CA ILE A 5 -13.58 2.63 1.40
C ILE A 5 -13.87 1.12 1.41
N ASN A 6 -15.06 0.72 0.97
CA ASN A 6 -15.47 -0.68 0.90
C ASN A 6 -14.71 -1.48 -0.18
N GLU A 7 -14.10 -0.82 -1.16
CA GLU A 7 -13.25 -1.51 -2.14
C GLU A 7 -11.96 -2.05 -1.53
N ILE A 8 -11.54 -1.52 -0.37
CA ILE A 8 -10.37 -2.03 0.38
C ILE A 8 -10.56 -3.51 0.72
N ASP A 9 -11.78 -3.96 1.01
CA ASP A 9 -12.07 -5.35 1.39
C ASP A 9 -11.73 -6.35 0.28
N ASN A 10 -11.65 -5.90 -0.98
CA ASN A 10 -11.50 -6.74 -2.18
C ASN A 10 -10.15 -6.54 -2.90
N THR A 11 -9.18 -5.89 -2.28
CA THR A 11 -7.83 -5.73 -2.87
C THR A 11 -6.95 -6.96 -2.62
N ASP A 12 -6.05 -7.26 -3.55
CA ASP A 12 -4.99 -8.27 -3.33
C ASP A 12 -3.87 -7.76 -2.42
N LEU A 13 -3.67 -6.43 -2.37
CA LEU A 13 -2.61 -5.80 -1.61
C LEU A 13 -3.05 -4.44 -1.04
N VAL A 14 -2.82 -4.26 0.26
CA VAL A 14 -2.95 -2.98 0.96
C VAL A 14 -1.55 -2.44 1.23
N PHE A 15 -1.19 -1.36 0.53
CA PHE A 15 0.07 -0.65 0.75
C PHE A 15 -0.17 0.60 1.60
N ILE A 16 0.06 0.50 2.91
CA ILE A 16 -0.09 1.60 3.86
C ILE A 16 1.22 2.38 3.91
N PHE A 17 1.21 3.62 3.43
CA PHE A 17 2.40 4.47 3.37
C PHE A 17 2.17 5.78 4.14
N GLY A 18 2.91 6.00 5.23
CA GLY A 18 2.81 7.23 6.03
C GLY A 18 1.43 7.47 6.65
N TYR A 19 0.67 6.41 6.93
CA TYR A 19 -0.71 6.49 7.38
C TYR A 19 -0.99 5.52 8.54
N ASN A 20 -1.69 6.00 9.57
CA ASN A 20 -2.03 5.23 10.77
C ASN A 20 -3.56 5.13 10.96
N PRO A 21 -4.23 4.22 10.23
CA PRO A 21 -5.69 4.13 10.28
C PRO A 21 -6.22 3.64 11.62
N ALA A 22 -5.46 2.86 12.39
CA ALA A 22 -5.93 2.35 13.68
C ALA A 22 -6.32 3.48 14.64
N ASP A 23 -5.54 4.56 14.65
CA ASP A 23 -5.81 5.74 15.47
C ASP A 23 -6.62 6.81 14.72
N SER A 24 -6.30 7.05 13.44
CA SER A 24 -6.88 8.18 12.70
C SER A 24 -8.25 7.86 12.10
N HIS A 25 -8.49 6.62 11.64
CA HIS A 25 -9.74 6.21 11.00
C HIS A 25 -10.05 4.73 11.32
N PRO A 26 -10.55 4.42 12.53
CA PRO A 26 -10.72 3.04 12.99
C PRO A 26 -11.61 2.19 12.08
N ILE A 27 -12.61 2.79 11.43
CA ILE A 27 -13.46 2.09 10.46
C ILE A 27 -12.65 1.63 9.23
N VAL A 28 -11.72 2.45 8.75
CA VAL A 28 -10.82 2.06 7.66
C VAL A 28 -9.87 0.95 8.12
N ALA A 29 -9.40 0.98 9.36
CA ALA A 29 -8.59 -0.13 9.92
C ALA A 29 -9.36 -1.46 9.91
N ASN A 30 -10.67 -1.45 10.18
CA ASN A 30 -11.51 -2.65 10.07
C ASN A 30 -11.56 -3.19 8.65
N HIS A 31 -11.63 -2.32 7.63
CA HIS A 31 -11.58 -2.74 6.23
C HIS A 31 -10.21 -3.34 5.86
N VAL A 32 -9.12 -2.77 6.35
CA VAL A 32 -7.77 -3.37 6.19
C VAL A 32 -7.69 -4.76 6.82
N ILE A 33 -8.27 -4.95 8.01
CA ILE A 33 -8.33 -6.26 8.68
C ILE A 33 -9.17 -7.25 7.87
N ARG A 34 -10.32 -6.82 7.31
CA ARG A 34 -11.15 -7.66 6.44
C ARG A 34 -10.43 -8.04 5.16
N ALA A 35 -9.75 -7.11 4.50
CA ALA A 35 -8.91 -7.40 3.34
C ALA A 35 -7.88 -8.50 3.65
N LYS A 36 -7.20 -8.40 4.81
CA LYS A 36 -6.26 -9.43 5.27
C LYS A 36 -6.92 -10.79 5.47
N GLN A 37 -8.11 -10.82 6.06
CA GLN A 37 -8.89 -12.04 6.24
C GLN A 37 -9.32 -12.66 4.89
N ASN A 38 -9.58 -11.80 3.88
CA ASN A 38 -9.90 -12.20 2.52
C ASN A 38 -8.67 -12.65 1.70
N GLY A 39 -7.46 -12.58 2.28
CA GLY A 39 -6.23 -13.06 1.66
C GLY A 39 -5.29 -11.95 1.17
N ALA A 40 -5.67 -10.67 1.32
CA ALA A 40 -4.83 -9.54 0.92
C ALA A 40 -3.50 -9.54 1.67
N LYS A 41 -2.44 -9.14 0.97
CA LYS A 41 -1.15 -8.80 1.57
C LYS A 41 -1.18 -7.39 2.15
N ILE A 42 -0.60 -7.20 3.32
CA ILE A 42 -0.45 -5.89 3.95
C ILE A 42 1.02 -5.52 4.00
N ILE A 43 1.36 -4.37 3.44
CA ILE A 43 2.67 -3.74 3.60
C ILE A 43 2.47 -2.41 4.33
N VAL A 44 3.27 -2.17 5.38
CA VAL A 44 3.25 -0.91 6.13
C VAL A 44 4.60 -0.23 6.02
N CYS A 45 4.61 1.01 5.53
CA CYS A 45 5.76 1.90 5.50
C CYS A 45 5.53 3.02 6.52
N ASP A 46 5.97 2.80 7.75
CA ASP A 46 5.99 3.80 8.83
C ASP A 46 7.27 3.59 9.65
N PRO A 47 8.01 4.65 10.01
CA PRO A 47 9.17 4.55 10.91
C PRO A 47 8.85 3.88 12.25
N ARG A 48 7.59 3.96 12.69
CA ARG A 48 7.09 3.42 13.96
C ARG A 48 6.42 2.07 13.75
N LYS A 49 6.38 1.27 14.82
CA LYS A 49 5.57 0.04 14.89
C LYS A 49 4.14 0.37 15.35
N ILE A 50 3.33 0.89 14.44
CA ILE A 50 1.91 1.17 14.66
C ILE A 50 1.07 -0.12 14.66
N GLU A 51 -0.18 -0.07 15.10
CA GLU A 51 -1.04 -1.26 15.21
C GLU A 51 -1.23 -2.01 13.89
N THR A 52 -1.37 -1.29 12.77
CA THR A 52 -1.42 -1.94 11.45
C THR A 52 -0.11 -2.61 11.05
N ALA A 53 1.04 -2.18 11.58
CA ALA A 53 2.32 -2.85 11.33
C ALA A 53 2.40 -4.21 12.04
N ARG A 54 1.61 -4.44 13.10
CA ARG A 54 1.57 -5.73 13.82
C ARG A 54 0.90 -6.84 13.01
N ILE A 55 -0.04 -6.47 12.13
CA ILE A 55 -0.76 -7.41 11.26
C ILE A 55 -0.21 -7.45 9.83
N ALA A 56 0.83 -6.66 9.55
CA ALA A 56 1.43 -6.55 8.23
C ALA A 56 2.23 -7.81 7.87
N ASP A 57 2.19 -8.21 6.60
CA ASP A 57 3.12 -9.20 6.05
C ASP A 57 4.54 -8.63 5.99
N MET A 58 4.66 -7.33 5.74
CA MET A 58 5.94 -6.63 5.71
C MET A 58 5.84 -5.25 6.36
N HIS A 59 6.70 -4.97 7.33
CA HIS A 59 6.88 -3.64 7.92
C HIS A 59 8.19 -3.04 7.43
N ILE A 60 8.10 -2.03 6.57
CA ILE A 60 9.23 -1.24 6.11
C ILE A 60 9.43 -0.08 7.10
N ALA A 61 10.27 -0.30 8.10
CA ALA A 61 10.66 0.69 9.10
C ALA A 61 11.68 1.71 8.52
N LEU A 62 11.23 2.54 7.59
CA LEU A 62 12.07 3.56 6.94
C LEU A 62 12.53 4.65 7.91
N LYS A 63 13.66 5.29 7.61
CA LYS A 63 14.09 6.50 8.34
C LYS A 63 13.20 7.68 7.99
N ASN A 64 12.94 8.56 8.96
CA ASN A 64 12.19 9.80 8.73
C ASN A 64 12.80 10.59 7.56
N GLY A 65 11.94 11.04 6.63
CA GLY A 65 12.36 11.81 5.45
C GLY A 65 12.87 10.98 4.26
N SER A 66 13.03 9.66 4.38
CA SER A 66 13.54 8.80 3.30
C SER A 66 12.48 8.30 2.30
N ASN A 67 11.29 8.90 2.29
CA ASN A 67 10.14 8.49 1.48
C ASN A 67 10.47 8.42 -0.02
N ILE A 68 11.09 9.47 -0.58
CA ILE A 68 11.42 9.55 -2.01
C ILE A 68 12.49 8.53 -2.39
N ALA A 69 13.45 8.26 -1.52
CA ALA A 69 14.46 7.24 -1.76
C ALA A 69 13.81 5.85 -1.89
N LEU A 70 12.87 5.52 -1.00
CA LEU A 70 12.13 4.27 -1.05
C LEU A 70 11.27 4.15 -2.31
N LEU A 71 10.49 5.19 -2.64
CA LEU A 71 9.64 5.18 -3.84
C LEU A 71 10.47 5.10 -5.14
N ASN A 72 11.61 5.80 -5.21
CA ASN A 72 12.51 5.71 -6.35
C ASN A 72 13.15 4.33 -6.47
N ALA A 73 13.54 3.70 -5.36
CA ALA A 73 14.08 2.34 -5.36
C ALA A 73 13.03 1.33 -5.82
N MET A 74 11.78 1.45 -5.34
CA MET A 74 10.67 0.61 -5.80
C MET A 74 10.41 0.79 -7.30
N GLY A 75 10.36 2.04 -7.77
CA GLY A 75 10.20 2.35 -9.19
C GLY A 75 11.34 1.83 -10.06
N HIS A 76 12.58 1.93 -9.56
CA HIS A 76 13.77 1.42 -10.25
C HIS A 76 13.66 -0.09 -10.50
N VAL A 77 13.33 -0.88 -9.47
CA VAL A 77 13.14 -2.34 -9.59
C VAL A 77 11.97 -2.67 -10.53
N ILE A 78 10.84 -1.96 -10.41
CA ILE A 78 9.67 -2.16 -11.29
C ILE A 78 10.05 -1.97 -12.77
N ILE A 79 10.90 -0.99 -13.08
CA ILE A 79 11.36 -0.71 -14.44
C ILE A 79 12.40 -1.73 -14.89
N GLU A 80 13.42 -1.96 -14.06
CA GLU A 80 14.55 -2.86 -14.36
C GLU A 80 14.07 -4.30 -14.62
N GLU A 81 13.13 -4.79 -13.79
CA GLU A 81 12.56 -6.13 -13.90
C GLU A 81 11.34 -6.20 -14.83
N ASN A 82 10.98 -5.11 -15.53
CA ASN A 82 9.84 -5.06 -16.47
C ASN A 82 8.48 -5.43 -15.85
N LEU A 83 8.23 -5.06 -14.58
CA LEU A 83 7.02 -5.41 -13.82
C LEU A 83 5.85 -4.43 -14.02
N TYR A 84 6.07 -3.33 -14.75
CA TYR A 84 5.04 -2.33 -14.99
C TYR A 84 4.05 -2.75 -16.10
N ASP A 85 2.83 -2.22 -16.02
CA ASP A 85 1.84 -2.41 -17.07
C ASP A 85 2.15 -1.53 -18.29
N ARG A 86 2.69 -2.15 -19.35
CA ARG A 86 3.04 -1.46 -20.61
C ARG A 86 1.84 -0.81 -21.30
N GLY A 87 0.63 -1.35 -21.10
CA GLY A 87 -0.59 -0.80 -21.68
C GLY A 87 -0.95 0.54 -21.06
N VAL A 88 -0.94 0.60 -19.72
CA VAL A 88 -1.20 1.84 -18.97
C VAL A 88 -0.11 2.88 -19.20
N CYS A 89 1.16 2.49 -19.28
CA CYS A 89 2.25 3.44 -19.56
C CYS A 89 2.18 4.07 -20.96
N ARG A 90 1.60 3.35 -21.95
CA ARG A 90 1.45 3.84 -23.32
C ARG A 90 0.18 4.69 -23.49
N ASP A 91 -0.89 4.32 -22.80
CA ASP A 91 -2.16 5.03 -22.80
C ASP A 91 -2.79 4.97 -21.39
N PRO A 92 -2.64 6.03 -20.58
CA PRO A 92 -3.09 6.03 -19.19
C PRO A 92 -4.62 6.00 -19.04
N TYR A 93 -5.38 6.22 -20.12
CA TYR A 93 -6.84 6.21 -20.09
C TYR A 93 -7.47 4.89 -20.54
N ARG A 94 -6.65 3.90 -20.94
CA ARG A 94 -7.12 2.63 -21.53
C ARG A 94 -7.93 1.73 -20.58
N ARG A 95 -8.04 2.09 -19.30
CA ARG A 95 -8.78 1.34 -18.26
C ARG A 95 -10.00 2.10 -17.70
N LEU A 96 -10.39 3.24 -18.30
CA LEU A 96 -11.72 3.82 -18.08
C LEU A 96 -12.74 3.18 -19.02
#